data_AF-A0A3D3SUZ7-F1
#
_entry.id   AF-A0A3D3SUZ7-F1
#
_cell.length_a   1.000
_cell.length_b   1.000
_cell.length_c   1.000
_cell.angle_alpha   90.00
_cell.angle_beta   90.00
_cell.angle_gamma   90.00
#
_symmetry.space_group_name_H-M   'P 1'
#
loop_
_entity.id
_entity.type
_entity.pdbx_description
1 polymer ?
#
loop_
_entity_poly.entity_id
_entity_poly.type
_entity_poly.pdbx_seq_one_letter_code
_entity_poly.pdbx_strand_id
1 'polypeptide(L)' 'DEQIQFDAGWEKKVAERILHNLSLLFEQPFGTVQELNRFRKSFATGLQPLKAVSASRL' A
#
# COMPACT_ATOMS: atom_id res chain seq x y z
N ASP A 1 33.08 -1.70 1.23
CA ASP A 1 31.91 -1.02 0.65
C ASP A 1 31.28 -1.86 -0.42
N GLU A 2 30.12 -2.43 -0.11
CA GLU A 2 29.26 -3.03 -1.12
C GLU A 2 27.98 -2.20 -1.15
N GLN A 3 27.72 -1.61 -2.31
CA GLN A 3 26.49 -0.86 -2.56
C GLN A 3 25.33 -1.83 -2.73
N ILE A 4 24.12 -1.37 -2.39
CA ILE A 4 22.91 -2.11 -2.73
C ILE A 4 22.82 -2.22 -4.25
N GLN A 5 22.82 -3.44 -4.76
CA GLN A 5 22.50 -3.71 -6.15
C GLN A 5 20.99 -3.60 -6.30
N PHE A 6 20.49 -2.57 -6.96
CA PHE A 6 19.07 -2.39 -7.25
C PHE A 6 18.62 -3.36 -8.35
N ASP A 7 18.60 -4.63 -8.01
CA ASP A 7 17.96 -5.68 -8.79
C ASP A 7 16.48 -5.81 -8.43
N ALA A 8 15.76 -6.65 -9.17
CA ALA A 8 14.33 -6.88 -8.95
C ALA A 8 13.99 -7.38 -7.53
N GLY A 9 14.93 -8.08 -6.87
CA GLY A 9 14.74 -8.55 -5.49
C GLY A 9 14.79 -7.39 -4.50
N TRP A 10 15.71 -6.46 -4.70
CA TRP A 10 15.80 -5.23 -3.90
C TRP A 10 14.63 -4.28 -4.16
N GLU A 11 14.20 -4.12 -5.41
CA GLU A 11 13.00 -3.33 -5.76
C GLU A 11 11.76 -3.86 -5.03
N LYS A 12 11.56 -5.18 -5.00
CA LYS A 12 10.46 -5.81 -4.28
C LYS A 12 10.50 -5.51 -2.78
N LYS A 13 11.67 -5.65 -2.13
CA LYS A 13 11.83 -5.35 -0.69
C LYS A 13 11.54 -3.89 -0.38
N VAL A 14 12.00 -2.98 -1.24
CA VAL A 14 11.74 -1.54 -1.09
C VAL A 14 10.25 -1.26 -1.21
N ALA A 15 9.58 -1.81 -2.23
CA ALA A 15 8.14 -1.65 -2.42
C ALA A 15 7.34 -2.19 -1.23
N GLU A 16 7.67 -3.39 -0.74
CA GLU A 16 7.03 -4.00 0.44
C GLU A 16 7.19 -3.12 1.69
N ARG A 17 8.40 -2.60 1.94
CA ARG A 17 8.64 -1.73 3.10
C ARG A 17 7.89 -0.41 3.00
N ILE A 18 7.82 0.20 1.81
CA ILE A 18 7.04 1.41 1.58
C ILE A 18 5.57 1.16 1.88
N LEU A 19 4.98 0.10 1.30
CA LEU A 19 3.57 -0.22 1.50
C LEU A 19 3.25 -0.46 2.99
N HIS A 20 4.09 -1.23 3.68
CA HIS A 20 3.93 -1.48 5.12
C HIS A 20 3.97 -0.18 5.94
N ASN A 21 4.97 0.68 5.71
CA ASN A 21 5.10 1.93 6.45
C ASN A 21 3.91 2.86 6.22
N LEU A 22 3.43 2.95 4.98
CA LEU A 22 2.25 3.74 4.65
C LEU A 22 0.98 3.15 5.27
N SER A 23 0.89 1.82 5.37
CA SER A 23 -0.23 1.19 6.06
C SER A 23 -0.30 1.54 7.54
N LEU A 24 0.85 1.60 8.21
CA LEU A 24 0.92 2.05 9.59
C LEU A 24 0.55 3.54 9.70
N LEU A 25 1.08 4.39 8.82
CA LEU A 25 0.82 5.84 8.85
C LEU A 25 -0.66 6.19 8.64
N PHE A 26 -1.36 5.47 7.75
CA PHE A 26 -2.76 5.74 7.41
C PHE A 26 -3.76 4.82 8.11
N GLU A 27 -3.30 3.93 8.99
CA GLU A 27 -4.13 2.91 9.66
C GLU A 27 -5.01 2.11 8.67
N GLN A 28 -4.47 1.83 7.48
CA GLN A 28 -5.17 1.15 6.39
C GLN A 28 -4.23 0.16 5.67
N PRO A 29 -4.65 -1.09 5.41
CA PRO A 29 -3.81 -2.05 4.71
C PRO A 29 -3.59 -1.66 3.24
N PHE A 30 -2.34 -1.79 2.78
CA PHE A 30 -1.92 -1.70 1.39
C PHE A 30 -1.08 -2.95 1.07
N GLY A 31 -1.65 -3.88 0.31
CA GLY A 31 -0.95 -5.07 -0.17
C GLY A 31 -0.26 -4.86 -1.51
N THR A 32 -0.67 -3.84 -2.27
CA THR A 32 -0.11 -3.53 -3.58
C THR A 32 0.04 -2.03 -3.84
N VAL A 33 0.92 -1.66 -4.76
CA VAL A 33 1.08 -0.26 -5.21
C VAL A 33 -0.17 0.26 -5.92
N GLN A 34 -0.96 -0.63 -6.53
CA GLN A 34 -2.24 -0.30 -7.16
C GLN A 34 -3.29 0.12 -6.12
N GLU A 35 -3.35 -0.59 -4.98
CA GLU A 35 -4.21 -0.22 -3.85
C GLU A 35 -3.80 1.14 -3.27
N LEU A 36 -2.50 1.36 -3.04
CA LEU A 36 -1.99 2.66 -2.59
C LEU A 36 -2.35 3.78 -3.57
N ASN A 37 -2.19 3.57 -4.88
CA ASN A 37 -2.55 4.57 -5.89
C ASN A 37 -4.07 4.85 -5.91
N ARG A 38 -4.91 3.82 -5.70
CA ARG A 38 -6.35 4.00 -5.58
C ARG A 38 -6.71 4.86 -4.37
N PHE A 39 -6.11 4.58 -3.22
CA PHE A 39 -6.27 5.37 -2.00
C PHE A 39 -5.80 6.81 -2.18
N ARG A 40 -4.62 7.03 -2.77
CA ARG A 40 -4.11 8.38 -3.05
C ARG A 40 -5.08 9.19 -3.90
N LYS A 41 -5.66 8.58 -4.94
CA LYS A 41 -6.64 9.24 -5.81
C LYS A 41 -7.94 9.54 -5.08
N SER A 42 -8.43 8.60 -4.27
CA SER A 42 -9.67 8.77 -3.52
C SER A 42 -9.53 9.90 -2.48
N PHE A 43 -8.40 9.96 -1.78
CA PHE A 43 -8.06 11.03 -0.83
C PHE A 43 -8.02 12.41 -1.51
N ALA A 44 -7.38 12.51 -2.68
CA ALA A 44 -7.28 13.77 -3.44
C ALA A 44 -8.66 14.30 -3.91
N THR A 45 -9.61 13.41 -4.18
CA THR A 45 -10.97 13.76 -4.62
C THR A 45 -11.97 13.87 -3.45
N GLY A 46 -11.54 13.66 -2.21
CA GLY A 46 -12.43 13.63 -1.03
C GLY A 46 -13.40 12.44 -0.99
N LEU A 47 -13.26 11.48 -1.91
CA LEU A 47 -13.99 10.23 -1.93
C LEU A 47 -13.28 9.25 -0.99
N GLN A 48 -13.86 8.93 0.16
CA GLN A 48 -13.35 7.80 0.94
C GLN A 48 -13.60 6.50 0.15
N PRO A 49 -12.58 5.66 -0.08
CA PRO A 49 -12.82 4.37 -0.72
C PRO A 49 -13.69 3.56 0.24
N LEU A 50 -14.85 3.11 -0.25
CA LEU A 50 -15.78 2.28 0.51
C LEU A 50 -15.02 1.08 1.07
N LYS A 51 -14.82 1.02 2.40
CA LYS A 51 -14.33 -0.18 3.06
C LYS A 51 -15.31 -1.30 2.71
N ALA A 52 -14.82 -2.33 2.00
CA ALA A 52 -15.59 -3.56 1.82
C ALA A 52 -15.87 -4.12 3.22
N VAL A 53 -17.10 -3.96 3.68
CA VAL A 53 -17.59 -4.65 4.88
C VAL A 53 -17.53 -6.14 4.52
N SER A 54 -16.61 -6.87 5.15
CA SER A 54 -16.63 -8.32 5.11
C SER A 54 -17.99 -8.78 5.62
N ALA A 55 -18.85 -9.20 4.69
CA ALA A 55 -20.14 -9.80 4.98
C ALA A 55 -19.89 -11.15 5.64
N SER A 56 -19.70 -11.14 6.96
CA SER A 56 -19.79 -12.33 7.79
C SER A 56 -21.12 -12.27 8.52
N ARG A 57 -22.17 -12.71 7.82
CA ARG A 57 -23.47 -13.14 8.37
C ARG A 57 -24.24 -13.83 7.26
N LEU A 58 -24.13 -15.16 7.20
CA LEU A 58 -25.24 -16.13 7.16
C LEU A 58 -24.70 -17.45 7.71
#